data_AF-A0A1A8HM90-F1
#
_entry.id   AF-A0A1A8HM90-F1
#
_cell.length_a   1.000
_cell.length_b   1.000
_cell.length_c   1.000
_cell.angle_alpha   90.00
_cell.angle_beta   90.00
_cell.angle_gamma   90.00
#
_symmetry.space_group_name_H-M   'P 1'
#
loop_
_entity.id
_entity.type
_entity.pdbx_description
1 polymer ?
#
loop_
_entity_poly.entity_id
_entity_poly.type
_entity_poly.pdbx_seq_one_letter_code
_entity_poly.pdbx_strand_id
1 'polypeptide(L)'
;LQLAKAVGSQTGVTIPHDTIRRTLQRNGMHGYRLWRKPLLKPMHNKAHLRFATAHAGRDEDYWDSRLWSDETKISAFGTNGYKTVWHCKGEDFKE
;
A
#
# COMPACT_ATOMS: atom_id res chain seq x y z
N LEU A 1 0.23 18.31 0.63
CA LEU A 1 0.62 19.28 1.68
C LEU A 1 2.13 19.34 1.87
N GLN A 2 2.84 18.23 2.11
CA GLN A 2 4.29 18.28 2.35
C GLN A 2 5.13 18.75 1.14
N LEU A 3 4.80 18.33 -0.09
CA LEU A 3 5.54 18.75 -1.30
C LEU A 3 5.51 20.27 -1.53
N ALA A 4 4.36 20.92 -1.31
CA ALA A 4 4.26 22.37 -1.48
C ALA A 4 5.09 23.15 -0.47
N LYS A 5 5.10 22.66 0.78
CA LYS A 5 5.95 23.22 1.83
C LYS A 5 7.43 23.02 1.47
N ALA A 6 7.81 21.84 0.99
CA ALA A 6 9.19 21.55 0.58
C ALA A 6 9.66 22.43 -0.59
N VAL A 7 8.84 22.57 -1.64
CA VAL A 7 9.14 23.43 -2.80
C VAL A 7 9.24 24.89 -2.38
N GLY A 8 8.33 25.36 -1.51
CA GLY A 8 8.39 26.72 -0.97
C GLY A 8 9.65 26.99 -0.15
N SER A 9 10.11 26.03 0.65
CA SER A 9 11.37 26.15 1.41
C SER A 9 12.61 26.18 0.50
N GLN A 10 12.58 25.49 -0.65
CA GLN A 10 13.72 25.47 -1.59
C GLN A 10 13.79 26.70 -2.50
N THR A 11 12.63 27.24 -2.89
CA THR A 11 12.54 28.32 -3.88
C THR A 11 12.26 29.68 -3.25
N GLY A 12 11.86 29.74 -1.98
CA GLY A 12 11.42 30.96 -1.29
C GLY A 12 10.06 31.48 -1.77
N VAL A 13 9.40 30.80 -2.70
CA VAL A 13 8.13 31.22 -3.31
C VAL A 13 6.98 30.41 -2.76
N THR A 14 5.92 31.09 -2.33
CA THR A 14 4.67 30.42 -1.91
C THR A 14 3.88 30.02 -3.16
N ILE A 15 3.88 28.73 -3.48
CA ILE A 15 3.15 28.18 -4.63
C ILE A 15 1.85 27.52 -4.16
N PRO A 16 0.69 27.83 -4.79
CA PRO A 16 -0.56 27.13 -4.52
C PRO A 16 -0.45 25.62 -4.77
N HIS A 17 -1.13 24.83 -3.93
CA HIS A 17 -1.15 23.37 -4.05
C HIS A 17 -1.62 22.88 -5.43
N ASP A 18 -2.56 23.60 -6.04
CA ASP A 18 -3.12 23.27 -7.35
C ASP A 18 -2.09 23.38 -8.47
N THR A 19 -1.25 24.40 -8.42
CA THR A 19 -0.18 24.59 -9.39
C THR A 19 0.79 23.41 -9.36
N ILE A 20 1.19 22.97 -8.16
CA ILE A 20 2.09 21.83 -8.00
C ILE A 20 1.44 20.54 -8.51
N ARG A 21 0.18 20.29 -8.15
CA ARG A 21 -0.57 19.13 -8.60
C ARG A 21 -0.72 19.08 -10.13
N ARG A 22 -1.08 20.21 -10.76
CA ARG A 22 -1.20 20.32 -12.22
C ARG A 22 0.15 20.08 -12.90
N THR A 23 1.24 20.63 -12.36
CA THR A 23 2.58 20.41 -12.89
C THR A 23 2.99 18.94 -12.78
N LEU A 24 2.74 18.29 -11.64
CA LEU A 24 3.03 16.85 -11.46
C LEU A 24 2.24 16.01 -12.46
N GLN A 25 0.94 16.27 -12.62
CA GLN A 25 0.10 15.56 -13.58
C GLN A 25 0.53 15.79 -15.03
N ARG A 26 0.94 17.01 -15.40
CA ARG A 26 1.50 17.32 -16.72
C ARG A 26 2.78 16.53 -17.01
N ASN A 27 3.55 16.19 -15.98
CA ASN A 27 4.74 15.34 -16.07
C ASN A 27 4.43 13.84 -15.86
N GLY A 28 3.15 13.43 -15.88
CA GLY A 28 2.76 12.03 -15.76
C GLY A 28 2.79 11.44 -14.34
N MET A 29 2.98 12.26 -13.31
CA MET A 29 2.96 11.83 -11.91
C MET A 29 1.56 11.94 -11.32
N HIS A 30 1.11 10.87 -10.66
CA HIS A 30 -0.16 10.82 -9.97
C HIS A 30 0.02 10.40 -8.51
N GLY A 31 -0.89 10.83 -7.64
CA GLY A 31 -0.92 10.40 -6.25
C GLY A 31 -1.57 9.02 -6.13
N TYR A 32 -0.86 8.07 -5.54
CA TYR A 32 -1.34 6.71 -5.29
C TYR A 32 -1.25 6.35 -3.82
N ARG A 33 -2.19 5.52 -3.37
CA ARG A 33 -2.15 4.93 -2.04
C ARG A 33 -1.13 3.80 -2.03
N LEU A 34 -0.07 3.93 -1.23
CA LEU A 34 0.89 2.84 -1.09
C LEU A 34 0.21 1.66 -0.40
N TRP A 35 0.10 0.53 -1.10
CA TRP A 35 -0.43 -0.68 -0.53
C TRP A 35 0.72 -1.47 0.10
N ARG A 36 0.72 -1.55 1.43
CA ARG A 36 1.73 -2.32 2.17
C ARG A 36 1.41 -3.79 2.02
N LYS A 37 2.15 -4.49 1.16
CA LYS A 37 2.13 -5.95 1.10
C LYS A 37 3.31 -6.48 1.90
N PRO A 38 3.12 -7.52 2.73
CA PRO A 38 4.26 -8.18 3.36
C PRO A 38 5.14 -8.77 2.26
N LEU A 39 6.44 -8.49 2.32
CA LEU A 39 7.41 -9.10 1.42
C LEU A 39 7.54 -10.58 1.80
N LEU A 40 6.99 -11.45 0.95
CA LEU A 40 7.05 -12.89 1.16
C LEU A 40 8.40 -13.42 0.68
N LYS A 41 9.10 -14.14 1.57
CA LYS A 41 10.28 -14.91 1.19
C LYS A 41 9.89 -16.03 0.22
N PRO A 42 10.79 -16.49 -0.67
CA PRO A 42 10.50 -17.60 -1.59
C PRO A 42 9.95 -18.85 -0.90
N MET A 43 10.43 -19.15 0.31
CA MET A 43 9.92 -20.26 1.12
C MET A 43 8.43 -20.10 1.49
N HIS A 44 8.00 -18.90 1.88
CA HIS A 44 6.59 -18.63 2.21
C HIS A 44 5.71 -18.76 0.97
N ASN A 45 6.16 -18.23 -0.18
CA ASN A 45 5.43 -18.40 -1.44
C ASN A 45 5.21 -19.87 -1.78
N LYS A 46 6.26 -20.70 -1.65
CA LYS A 46 6.15 -22.15 -1.88
C LYS A 46 5.20 -22.82 -0.88
N ALA A 47 5.27 -22.45 0.40
CA ALA A 47 4.39 -23.02 1.43
C ALA A 47 2.93 -22.64 1.19
N HIS A 48 2.65 -21.37 0.89
CA HIS A 48 1.30 -20.88 0.59
C HIS A 48 0.72 -21.56 -0.65
N LEU A 49 1.51 -21.69 -1.72
CA LEU A 49 1.07 -22.37 -2.94
C LEU A 49 0.74 -23.84 -2.66
N ARG A 50 1.62 -24.55 -1.93
CA ARG A 50 1.36 -25.95 -1.55
C ARG A 50 0.09 -26.09 -0.71
N PHE A 51 -0.13 -25.19 0.24
CA PHE A 51 -1.34 -25.20 1.06
C PHE A 51 -2.59 -24.98 0.20
N ALA A 52 -2.57 -23.97 -0.68
CA ALA A 52 -3.68 -23.66 -1.57
C ALA A 52 -4.01 -24.83 -2.50
N THR A 53 -3.01 -25.41 -3.18
CA THR A 53 -3.23 -26.56 -4.06
C THR A 53 -3.78 -27.77 -3.30
N ALA A 54 -3.28 -28.05 -2.10
CA ALA A 54 -3.73 -29.19 -1.29
C ALA A 54 -5.17 -29.06 -0.76
N HIS A 55 -5.72 -27.84 -0.71
CA HIS A 55 -7.05 -27.59 -0.17
C HIS A 55 -8.02 -26.98 -1.20
N ALA A 56 -7.63 -26.82 -2.47
CA ALA A 56 -8.44 -26.19 -3.50
C ALA A 56 -9.75 -26.93 -3.81
N GLY A 57 -9.78 -28.25 -3.58
CA GLY A 57 -10.97 -29.09 -3.80
C GLY A 57 -11.74 -29.45 -2.52
N ARG A 58 -11.50 -28.75 -1.41
CA ARG A 58 -12.24 -28.97 -0.16
C ARG A 58 -13.63 -28.35 -0.27
N ASP A 59 -14.61 -29.02 0.30
CA ASP A 59 -15.99 -28.57 0.40
C ASP A 59 -16.18 -27.56 1.54
N GLU A 60 -17.36 -26.97 1.62
CA GLU A 60 -17.72 -25.95 2.62
C GLU A 60 -17.72 -26.54 4.04
N ASP A 61 -18.29 -27.73 4.21
CA ASP A 61 -18.33 -28.46 5.49
C ASP A 61 -16.92 -28.66 6.10
N TYR A 62 -15.91 -28.94 5.26
CA TYR A 62 -14.53 -29.04 5.70
C TYR A 62 -14.03 -27.72 6.31
N TRP A 63 -14.39 -26.58 5.74
CA TRP A 63 -13.96 -25.26 6.24
C TRP A 63 -14.75 -24.83 7.47
N ASP A 64 -16.04 -25.15 7.52
CA ASP A 64 -16.92 -24.83 8.65
C ASP A 64 -16.53 -25.58 9.93
N SER A 65 -15.99 -26.79 9.79
CA SER A 65 -15.49 -27.57 10.93
C SER A 65 -14.22 -27.00 11.57
N ARG A 66 -13.61 -25.94 11.01
CA ARG A 66 -12.31 -25.42 11.43
C ARG A 66 -12.43 -24.15 12.29
N LEU A 67 -11.92 -24.23 13.51
CA LEU A 67 -11.77 -23.06 14.37
C LEU A 67 -10.50 -22.27 13.98
N TRP A 68 -10.69 -21.01 13.61
CA TRP A 68 -9.59 -20.08 13.31
C TRP A 68 -9.29 -19.20 14.52
N SER A 69 -8.01 -18.97 14.80
CA SER A 69 -7.54 -18.05 15.83
C SER A 69 -6.47 -17.14 15.25
N ASP A 70 -6.56 -15.85 15.55
CA ASP A 70 -5.53 -14.87 15.23
C ASP A 70 -5.56 -13.73 16.26
N GLU A 71 -4.46 -13.00 16.37
CA GLU A 71 -4.35 -11.83 17.25
C GLU A 71 -4.39 -10.54 16.44
N THR A 72 -5.26 -9.61 16.81
CA THR A 72 -5.32 -8.29 16.18
C THR A 72 -5.19 -7.16 17.19
N LYS A 73 -4.43 -6.13 16.83
CA LYS A 73 -4.24 -4.95 17.66
C LYS A 73 -5.41 -3.97 17.45
N ILE A 74 -6.26 -3.82 18.46
CA ILE A 74 -7.31 -2.81 18.48
C ILE A 74 -6.77 -1.57 19.19
N SER A 75 -6.67 -0.43 18.51
CA SER A 75 -6.21 0.83 19.08
C SER A 75 -7.36 1.84 19.08
N ALA A 76 -7.68 2.39 20.27
CA ALA A 76 -8.71 3.41 20.41
C ALA A 76 -8.33 4.74 19.72
N PHE A 77 -7.03 5.05 19.66
CA PHE A 77 -6.50 6.26 19.02
C PHE A 77 -5.23 5.92 18.25
N GLY A 78 -5.36 5.91 16.93
CA GLY A 78 -4.26 5.68 16.00
C GLY A 78 -4.80 5.38 14.62
N THR A 79 -4.50 6.23 13.64
CA THR A 79 -4.68 5.84 12.25
C THR A 79 -3.49 4.96 11.88
N ASN A 80 -3.73 3.68 11.54
CA ASN A 80 -2.87 2.96 10.60
C ASN A 80 -2.98 3.66 9.24
N GLY A 81 -2.46 4.89 9.18
CA GLY A 81 -2.67 5.82 8.10
C GLY A 81 -2.00 5.30 6.85
N TYR A 82 -2.73 5.31 5.74
CA TYR A 82 -2.14 5.07 4.44
C TYR A 82 -1.27 6.29 4.07
N LYS A 83 -0.11 6.02 3.48
CA LYS A 83 0.72 7.07 2.88
C LYS A 83 0.35 7.20 1.41
N THR A 84 0.05 8.42 0.97
CA THR A 84 -0.08 8.73 -0.45
C THR A 84 1.27 9.13 -0.98
N VAL A 85 1.76 8.42 -2.00
CA VAL A 85 3.03 8.70 -2.68
C VAL A 85 2.72 9.16 -4.10
N TRP A 86 3.51 10.09 -4.63
CA TRP A 86 3.42 10.50 -6.03
C TRP A 86 4.39 9.65 -6.86
N HIS A 87 3.89 8.96 -7.89
CA HIS A 87 4.74 8.15 -8.78
C HIS A 87 4.25 8.18 -10.24
N CYS A 88 5.14 7.84 -11.16
CA CYS A 88 4.85 7.68 -12.59
C CYS A 88 4.21 6.31 -12.84
N LYS A 89 3.19 6.27 -13.70
CA LYS A 89 2.50 5.02 -14.04
C LYS A 89 3.48 4.04 -14.70
N GLY A 90 3.61 2.83 -14.15
CA GLY A 90 4.48 1.76 -14.70
C GLY A 90 5.84 1.63 -14.04
N GLU A 91 6.19 2.51 -13.10
CA GLU A 91 7.37 2.35 -12.26
C GLU A 91 7.00 1.63 -10.96
N ASP A 92 7.73 0.56 -10.63
CA ASP A 92 7.62 -0.08 -9.33
C ASP A 92 8.12 0.87 -8.26
N PHE A 93 7.32 1.07 -7.22
CA PHE A 93 7.76 1.79 -6.04
C PHE A 93 8.84 0.98 -5.33
N LYS A 94 10.09 1.45 -5.40
CA LYS A 94 11.22 0.93 -4.64
C LYS A 94 11.23 1.62 -3.29
N GLU A 95 11.04 0.85 -2.21
CA GLU A 95 11.16 1.31 -0.82
C GLU A 95 12.62 1.50 -0.43
#